data_AF-I2GTU8-F1
#
_entry.id   AF-I2GTU8-F1
#
_cell.length_a   1.000
_cell.length_b   1.000
_cell.length_c   1.000
_cell.angle_alpha   90.00
_cell.angle_beta   90.00
_cell.angle_gamma   90.00
#
_symmetry.space_group_name_H-M   'P 1'
#
loop_
_entity.id
_entity.type
_entity.pdbx_description
1 polymer ?
#
loop_
_entity_poly.entity_id
_entity_poly.type
_entity_poly.pdbx_seq_one_letter_code
_entity_poly.pdbx_strand_id
1 'polypeptide(L)'
;MPLRMTVLLLATMLLLATAYRSVQNPYLPMPFPKPAHFPEPVYDFNKYPLTKVKIALGRRLFYDPFLSRDGSVSCASCHQQASAFTQHGHRLSHGINDSLTEHNSMPLMNLAWQDKFGWDGGIHALDLFPVSPLQHPHEMGENLVNLLGKLRQNESYRLQFLDAFANDNVSSDQLLQALSQFMLTMVSATSRYDQFVGQQQQTLTQDEQKGLTVFEQKCHSCHGGFLFTDLSLRNNGLRAFNRADIGLEKITQKTSDRYKFKVPSLRNVAVTAPYMHDGRFGTLEEVLDHYSDGVVKSATLDPLLTARGKLGIRLSAAEKQHLIQFLGTLTDKQFLTNPAFSEPETDAMYRQRIDFPVATIRPEVPVQLQPLMQRLAQLQTAAQDADVLRISDLATQLKIDLEQVDVSMMNEAQRQFYKEQSVSMRLDADHLIRIKEILHQKQHLATLFEKGKLISFAFKLNK
;
A
#
# COMPACT_ATOMS: atom_id res chain seq x y z
N MET A 1 48.76 -24.42 -24.38
CA MET A 1 48.05 -23.99 -23.14
C MET A 1 47.01 -22.88 -23.32
N PRO A 2 47.15 -21.84 -24.19
CA PRO A 2 46.22 -20.70 -24.17
C PRO A 2 44.80 -21.06 -24.64
N LEU A 3 44.66 -21.88 -25.69
CA LEU A 3 43.36 -22.20 -26.29
C LEU A 3 42.41 -22.96 -25.33
N ARG A 4 42.92 -23.88 -24.51
CA ARG A 4 42.10 -24.62 -23.52
C ARG A 4 41.60 -23.70 -22.41
N MET A 5 42.39 -22.72 -22.00
CA MET A 5 42.02 -21.76 -20.96
C MET A 5 40.99 -20.76 -21.48
N THR A 6 41.10 -20.32 -22.74
CA THR A 6 40.11 -19.47 -23.40
C THR A 6 38.76 -20.20 -23.59
N VAL A 7 38.77 -21.47 -23.98
CA VAL A 7 37.54 -22.27 -24.12
C VAL A 7 36.86 -22.49 -22.75
N LEU A 8 37.63 -22.74 -21.69
CA LEU A 8 37.07 -22.88 -20.33
C LEU A 8 36.46 -21.57 -19.81
N LEU A 9 37.11 -20.43 -20.06
CA LEU A 9 36.62 -19.10 -19.72
C LEU A 9 35.35 -18.74 -20.50
N LEU A 10 35.29 -19.04 -21.80
CA LEU A 10 34.10 -18.82 -22.61
C LEU A 10 32.93 -19.71 -22.18
N ALA A 11 33.19 -20.98 -21.84
CA ALA A 11 32.18 -21.90 -21.33
C ALA A 11 31.64 -21.45 -19.96
N THR A 12 32.51 -20.98 -19.06
CA THR A 12 32.08 -20.44 -17.76
C THR A 12 31.34 -19.11 -17.92
N MET A 13 31.75 -18.21 -18.82
CA MET A 13 30.99 -17.00 -19.13
C MET A 13 29.63 -17.30 -19.74
N LEU A 14 29.52 -18.32 -20.61
CA LEU A 14 28.25 -18.75 -21.20
C LEU A 14 27.33 -19.39 -20.14
N LEU A 15 27.89 -20.18 -19.22
CA LEU A 15 27.17 -20.75 -18.07
C LEU A 15 26.70 -19.66 -17.10
N LEU A 16 27.54 -18.66 -16.82
CA LEU A 16 27.16 -17.51 -15.99
C LEU A 16 26.11 -16.63 -16.69
N ALA A 17 26.19 -16.43 -18.01
CA ALA A 17 25.21 -15.67 -18.77
C ALA A 17 23.86 -16.39 -18.88
N THR A 18 23.86 -17.72 -19.02
CA THR A 18 22.62 -18.53 -19.02
C THR A 18 22.01 -18.61 -17.64
N ALA A 19 22.81 -18.79 -16.58
CA ALA A 19 22.36 -18.70 -15.20
C ALA A 19 21.78 -17.30 -14.90
N TYR A 20 22.46 -16.22 -15.30
CA TYR A 20 21.99 -14.84 -15.13
C TYR A 20 20.68 -14.58 -15.87
N ARG A 21 20.54 -15.07 -17.11
CA ARG A 21 19.27 -14.99 -17.87
C ARG A 21 18.14 -15.77 -17.22
N SER A 22 18.41 -16.94 -16.65
CA SER A 22 17.41 -17.73 -15.92
C SER A 22 16.94 -17.03 -14.63
N VAL A 23 17.85 -16.38 -13.90
CA VAL A 23 17.54 -15.61 -12.67
C VAL A 23 16.74 -14.34 -12.96
N GLN A 24 16.87 -13.78 -14.18
CA GLN A 24 16.14 -12.58 -14.59
C GLN A 24 14.80 -12.86 -15.28
N ASN A 25 14.47 -14.12 -15.60
CA ASN A 25 13.21 -14.44 -16.27
C ASN A 25 12.01 -14.14 -15.35
N PRO A 26 11.12 -13.18 -15.69
CA PRO A 26 10.06 -12.73 -14.79
C PRO A 26 8.90 -13.72 -14.69
N TYR A 27 8.85 -14.73 -15.57
CA TYR A 27 7.83 -15.79 -15.61
C TYR A 27 8.19 -17.00 -14.76
N LEU A 28 9.45 -17.16 -14.37
CA LEU A 28 9.87 -18.30 -13.56
C LEU A 28 9.48 -18.10 -12.09
N PRO A 29 9.17 -19.21 -11.37
CA PRO A 29 9.03 -19.20 -9.93
C PRO A 29 10.23 -18.52 -9.26
N MET A 30 9.94 -17.54 -8.40
CA MET A 30 10.95 -16.92 -7.54
C MET A 30 10.80 -17.44 -6.11
N PRO A 31 11.91 -17.60 -5.37
CA PRO A 31 11.85 -17.96 -3.97
C PRO A 31 11.14 -16.86 -3.17
N PHE A 32 10.28 -17.26 -2.24
CA PHE A 32 9.71 -16.34 -1.26
C PHE A 32 10.85 -15.78 -0.38
N PRO A 33 11.01 -14.45 -0.24
CA PRO A 33 12.07 -13.85 0.55
C PRO A 33 11.78 -13.96 2.07
N LYS A 34 11.74 -15.20 2.58
CA LYS A 34 11.50 -15.53 3.98
C LYS A 34 12.64 -14.97 4.86
N PRO A 35 12.36 -14.14 5.87
CA PRO A 35 13.37 -13.72 6.84
C PRO A 35 13.98 -14.93 7.56
N ALA A 36 15.29 -14.91 7.77
CA ALA A 36 16.01 -16.06 8.34
C ALA A 36 15.52 -16.43 9.76
N HIS A 37 15.11 -15.44 10.55
CA HIS A 37 14.60 -15.62 11.92
C HIS A 37 13.10 -15.94 11.98
N PHE A 38 12.42 -16.05 10.84
CA PHE A 38 10.99 -16.42 10.79
C PHE A 38 10.84 -17.92 10.48
N PRO A 39 9.81 -18.58 11.05
CA PRO A 39 9.50 -19.97 10.72
C PRO A 39 9.01 -20.08 9.27
N GLU A 40 8.80 -21.32 8.82
CA GLU A 40 8.16 -21.55 7.52
C GLU A 40 6.77 -20.89 7.46
N PRO A 41 6.40 -20.30 6.31
CA PRO A 41 5.10 -19.70 6.12
C PRO A 41 3.98 -20.75 6.16
N VAL A 42 2.78 -20.30 6.52
CA VAL A 42 1.55 -21.09 6.44
C VAL A 42 1.09 -21.21 4.98
N TYR A 43 1.34 -20.17 4.18
CA TYR A 43 0.97 -20.15 2.76
C TYR A 43 1.80 -21.17 1.95
N ASP A 44 1.11 -21.98 1.14
CA ASP A 44 1.74 -23.01 0.31
C ASP A 44 2.27 -22.45 -1.03
N PHE A 45 3.53 -22.01 -1.00
CA PHE A 45 4.25 -21.54 -2.19
C PHE A 45 4.61 -22.64 -3.19
N ASN A 46 4.49 -23.93 -2.84
CA ASN A 46 4.67 -25.01 -3.80
C ASN A 46 3.44 -25.13 -4.71
N LYS A 47 2.25 -24.96 -4.14
CA LYS A 47 0.99 -24.94 -4.89
C LYS A 47 0.85 -23.66 -5.73
N TYR A 48 1.25 -22.52 -5.18
CA TYR A 48 1.10 -21.21 -5.81
C TYR A 48 2.42 -20.42 -5.77
N PRO A 49 3.40 -20.77 -6.63
CA PRO A 49 4.72 -20.12 -6.62
C PRO A 49 4.62 -18.64 -6.99
N LEU A 50 5.47 -17.83 -6.36
CA LEU A 50 5.58 -16.42 -6.71
C LEU A 50 6.22 -16.23 -8.09
N THR A 51 5.74 -15.29 -8.88
CA THR A 51 6.44 -14.82 -10.10
C THR A 51 6.45 -13.30 -10.15
N LYS A 52 7.48 -12.72 -10.77
CA LYS A 52 7.60 -11.25 -10.87
C LYS A 52 6.42 -10.64 -11.63
N VAL A 53 5.95 -11.31 -12.69
CA VAL A 53 4.79 -10.86 -13.48
C VAL A 53 3.47 -10.88 -12.70
N LYS A 54 3.23 -11.91 -11.88
CA LYS A 54 2.02 -12.00 -11.05
C LYS A 54 2.03 -10.97 -9.92
N ILE A 55 3.18 -10.77 -9.29
CA ILE A 55 3.37 -9.71 -8.27
C ILE A 55 3.12 -8.33 -8.89
N ALA A 56 3.65 -8.05 -10.08
CA ALA A 56 3.45 -6.77 -10.75
C ALA A 56 1.98 -6.52 -11.10
N LEU A 57 1.29 -7.52 -11.65
CA LEU A 57 -0.15 -7.44 -11.92
C LEU A 57 -0.96 -7.24 -10.64
N GLY A 58 -0.66 -8.00 -9.58
CA GLY A 58 -1.28 -7.86 -8.27
C GLY A 58 -1.10 -6.47 -7.67
N ARG A 59 0.11 -5.92 -7.78
CA ARG A 59 0.43 -4.57 -7.34
C ARG A 59 -0.38 -3.53 -8.10
N ARG A 60 -0.47 -3.62 -9.43
CA ARG A 60 -1.33 -2.74 -10.22
C ARG A 60 -2.78 -2.82 -9.73
N LEU A 61 -3.34 -4.02 -9.67
CA LEU A 61 -4.72 -4.26 -9.23
C LEU A 61 -5.00 -3.68 -7.83
N PHE A 62 -4.08 -3.83 -6.90
CA PHE A 62 -4.21 -3.31 -5.54
C PHE A 62 -4.35 -1.78 -5.47
N TYR A 63 -3.65 -1.07 -6.34
CA TYR A 63 -3.68 0.39 -6.40
C TYR A 63 -4.75 0.94 -7.36
N ASP A 64 -5.29 0.14 -8.28
CA ASP A 64 -6.20 0.64 -9.32
C ASP A 64 -7.66 0.70 -8.84
N PRO A 65 -8.29 1.90 -8.82
CA PRO A 65 -9.69 2.01 -8.39
C PRO A 65 -10.66 1.41 -9.41
N PHE A 66 -10.20 1.03 -10.61
CA PHE A 66 -10.97 0.31 -11.63
C PHE A 66 -11.70 -0.94 -11.09
N LEU A 67 -11.17 -1.54 -10.02
CA LEU A 67 -11.77 -2.70 -9.37
C LEU A 67 -13.07 -2.39 -8.61
N SER A 68 -13.28 -1.14 -8.18
CA SER A 68 -14.54 -0.73 -7.55
C SER A 68 -15.63 -0.52 -8.59
N ARG A 69 -16.89 -0.62 -8.14
CA ARG A 69 -18.07 -0.49 -8.99
C ARG A 69 -18.08 0.81 -9.79
N ASP A 70 -17.71 1.91 -9.16
CA ASP A 70 -17.76 3.27 -9.72
C ASP A 70 -16.38 3.86 -10.06
N GLY A 71 -15.30 3.10 -9.87
CA GLY A 71 -13.95 3.58 -10.17
C GLY A 71 -13.38 4.57 -9.15
N SER A 72 -13.98 4.70 -7.95
CA SER A 72 -13.57 5.69 -6.94
C SER A 72 -12.63 5.15 -5.86
N VAL A 73 -12.63 3.84 -5.58
CA VAL A 73 -11.91 3.23 -4.47
C VAL A 73 -11.01 2.09 -4.94
N SER A 74 -9.77 2.04 -4.46
CA SER A 74 -8.86 0.89 -4.59
C SER A 74 -8.57 0.27 -3.23
N CYS A 75 -7.88 -0.87 -3.19
CA CYS A 75 -7.42 -1.43 -1.93
C CYS A 75 -6.51 -0.43 -1.20
N ALA A 76 -5.65 0.27 -1.95
CA ALA A 76 -4.73 1.27 -1.43
C ALA A 76 -5.41 2.52 -0.85
N SER A 77 -6.67 2.81 -1.20
CA SER A 77 -7.44 3.91 -0.56
C SER A 77 -7.56 3.71 0.95
N CYS A 78 -7.74 2.46 1.39
CA CYS A 78 -7.89 2.08 2.81
C CYS A 78 -6.62 1.45 3.40
N HIS A 79 -5.70 0.98 2.56
CA HIS A 79 -4.47 0.29 2.95
C HIS A 79 -3.25 1.07 2.45
N GLN A 80 -2.91 2.15 3.14
CA GLN A 80 -1.87 3.09 2.75
C GLN A 80 -0.50 2.66 3.29
N GLN A 81 0.50 2.53 2.40
CA GLN A 81 1.82 2.02 2.76
C GLN A 81 2.48 2.78 3.93
N ALA A 82 2.38 4.12 3.93
CA ALA A 82 2.98 4.99 4.95
C ALA A 82 2.46 4.70 6.37
N SER A 83 1.30 4.04 6.48
CA SER A 83 0.65 3.66 7.73
C SER A 83 0.58 2.14 7.88
N ALA A 84 1.61 1.45 7.40
CA ALA A 84 1.71 -0.01 7.37
C ALA A 84 0.49 -0.70 6.75
N PHE A 85 -0.03 -0.11 5.66
CA PHE A 85 -1.22 -0.57 4.95
C PHE A 85 -2.48 -0.53 5.80
N THR A 86 -2.66 0.54 6.59
CA THR A 86 -3.93 0.96 7.22
C THR A 86 -4.36 2.32 6.66
N GLN A 87 -5.46 2.88 7.17
CA GLN A 87 -5.93 4.22 6.78
C GLN A 87 -5.78 5.20 7.95
N HIS A 88 -4.70 5.97 7.94
CA HIS A 88 -4.43 6.92 9.02
C HIS A 88 -5.46 8.05 9.07
N GLY A 89 -5.83 8.47 10.29
CA GLY A 89 -6.78 9.56 10.52
C GLY A 89 -8.26 9.17 10.37
N HIS A 90 -8.55 7.91 10.02
CA HIS A 90 -9.91 7.42 9.85
C HIS A 90 -10.23 6.30 10.84
N ARG A 91 -11.26 6.51 11.67
CA ARG A 91 -11.77 5.49 12.59
C ARG A 91 -12.26 4.27 11.82
N LEU A 92 -13.09 4.50 10.82
CA LEU A 92 -13.60 3.51 9.87
C LEU A 92 -13.23 4.01 8.47
N SER A 93 -12.98 3.08 7.55
CA SER A 93 -12.62 3.40 6.18
C SER A 93 -13.81 3.91 5.39
N HIS A 94 -13.52 4.60 4.29
CA HIS A 94 -14.52 5.16 3.37
C HIS A 94 -14.49 4.35 2.07
N GLY A 95 -15.59 3.66 1.78
CA GLY A 95 -15.81 2.98 0.52
C GLY A 95 -16.49 3.86 -0.52
N ILE A 96 -17.06 3.21 -1.54
CA ILE A 96 -17.85 3.84 -2.59
C ILE A 96 -18.98 4.69 -1.99
N ASN A 97 -19.34 5.78 -2.67
CA ASN A 97 -20.32 6.76 -2.16
C ASN A 97 -20.01 7.33 -0.76
N ASP A 98 -18.73 7.33 -0.35
CA ASP A 98 -18.28 7.80 0.98
C ASP A 98 -18.89 7.00 2.16
N SER A 99 -19.32 5.76 1.90
CA SER A 99 -19.91 4.94 2.95
C SER A 99 -18.86 4.43 3.94
N LEU A 100 -19.18 4.45 5.23
CA LEU A 100 -18.29 3.93 6.27
C LEU A 100 -18.29 2.40 6.30
N THR A 101 -17.11 1.81 6.45
CA THR A 101 -16.93 0.37 6.70
C THR A 101 -17.40 -0.03 8.09
N GLU A 102 -17.62 -1.33 8.32
CA GLU A 102 -17.99 -1.85 9.65
C GLU A 102 -16.81 -1.81 10.64
N HIS A 103 -15.58 -1.93 10.12
CA HIS A 103 -14.36 -2.01 10.93
C HIS A 103 -13.25 -1.06 10.44
N ASN A 104 -12.32 -0.75 11.34
CA ASN A 104 -11.06 -0.10 11.04
C ASN A 104 -10.19 -1.00 10.14
N SER A 105 -9.45 -0.43 9.18
CA SER A 105 -8.65 -1.21 8.25
C SER A 105 -7.44 -1.85 8.95
N MET A 106 -7.37 -3.19 8.91
CA MET A 106 -6.23 -3.92 9.47
C MET A 106 -4.97 -3.71 8.63
N PRO A 107 -3.77 -3.69 9.25
CA PRO A 107 -2.51 -3.61 8.50
C PRO A 107 -2.30 -4.86 7.63
N LEU A 108 -1.80 -4.65 6.40
CA LEU A 108 -1.43 -5.73 5.48
C LEU A 108 0.07 -5.96 5.53
N MET A 109 0.49 -6.85 6.42
CA MET A 109 1.89 -7.26 6.56
C MET A 109 1.98 -8.71 7.04
N ASN A 110 3.02 -9.42 6.60
CA ASN A 110 3.34 -10.78 7.05
C ASN A 110 2.18 -11.77 6.86
N LEU A 111 1.39 -11.59 5.80
CA LEU A 111 0.18 -12.39 5.54
C LEU A 111 0.49 -13.86 5.22
N ALA A 112 1.72 -14.16 4.75
CA ALA A 112 2.17 -15.52 4.47
C ALA A 112 2.20 -16.45 5.70
N TRP A 113 2.20 -15.88 6.92
CA TRP A 113 2.22 -16.62 8.18
C TRP A 113 0.89 -16.61 8.94
N GLN A 114 -0.18 -16.08 8.33
CA GLN A 114 -1.51 -16.04 8.95
C GLN A 114 -2.43 -17.11 8.37
N ASP A 115 -3.32 -17.64 9.20
CA ASP A 115 -4.32 -18.67 8.85
C ASP A 115 -5.78 -18.18 8.99
N LYS A 116 -5.95 -16.91 9.39
CA LYS A 116 -7.23 -16.24 9.64
C LYS A 116 -7.13 -14.77 9.22
N PHE A 117 -8.05 -14.31 8.39
CA PHE A 117 -8.07 -12.97 7.82
C PHE A 117 -9.33 -12.20 8.24
N GLY A 118 -9.24 -10.87 8.24
CA GLY A 118 -10.28 -9.99 8.80
C GLY A 118 -10.28 -9.94 10.33
N TRP A 119 -11.12 -9.05 10.88
CA TRP A 119 -11.29 -8.87 12.32
C TRP A 119 -12.03 -10.03 12.98
N ASP A 120 -12.95 -10.68 12.28
CA ASP A 120 -13.70 -11.83 12.78
C ASP A 120 -12.95 -13.17 12.56
N GLY A 121 -11.91 -13.18 11.73
CA GLY A 121 -11.11 -14.36 11.39
C GLY A 121 -11.88 -15.41 10.58
N GLY A 122 -12.97 -15.05 9.91
CA GLY A 122 -13.84 -15.97 9.17
C GLY A 122 -13.25 -16.55 7.89
N ILE A 123 -12.23 -15.91 7.33
CA ILE A 123 -11.58 -16.34 6.09
C ILE A 123 -10.25 -16.99 6.42
N HIS A 124 -10.05 -18.23 5.94
CA HIS A 124 -8.87 -19.05 6.25
C HIS A 124 -7.87 -19.17 5.09
N ALA A 125 -8.15 -18.57 3.94
CA ALA A 125 -7.29 -18.58 2.78
C ALA A 125 -7.10 -17.16 2.26
N LEU A 126 -5.84 -16.73 2.14
CA LEU A 126 -5.51 -15.37 1.70
C LEU A 126 -6.07 -15.08 0.30
N ASP A 127 -6.03 -16.06 -0.61
CA ASP A 127 -6.54 -15.91 -1.97
C ASP A 127 -8.04 -15.58 -2.00
N LEU A 128 -8.80 -16.04 -1.01
CA LEU A 128 -10.24 -15.77 -0.91
C LEU A 128 -10.54 -14.46 -0.18
N PHE A 129 -9.56 -13.89 0.54
CA PHE A 129 -9.78 -12.67 1.33
C PHE A 129 -10.26 -11.49 0.48
N PRO A 130 -9.69 -11.17 -0.71
CA PRO A 130 -10.13 -10.05 -1.52
C PRO A 130 -11.59 -10.11 -1.99
N VAL A 131 -12.22 -11.29 -1.99
CA VAL A 131 -13.64 -11.43 -2.35
C VAL A 131 -14.53 -10.60 -1.44
N SER A 132 -14.17 -10.47 -0.16
CA SER A 132 -14.92 -9.66 0.82
C SER A 132 -14.90 -8.17 0.47
N PRO A 133 -13.76 -7.46 0.45
CA PRO A 133 -13.72 -6.02 0.15
C PRO A 133 -14.19 -5.69 -1.27
N LEU A 134 -13.92 -6.56 -2.27
CA LEU A 134 -14.35 -6.34 -3.65
C LEU A 134 -15.89 -6.24 -3.77
N GLN A 135 -16.60 -7.09 -3.03
CA GLN A 135 -18.06 -7.19 -3.14
C GLN A 135 -18.82 -6.45 -2.03
N HIS A 136 -18.15 -6.06 -0.94
CA HIS A 136 -18.83 -5.42 0.17
C HIS A 136 -19.42 -4.07 -0.26
N PRO A 137 -20.72 -3.81 -0.04
CA PRO A 137 -21.42 -2.64 -0.58
C PRO A 137 -20.95 -1.32 0.03
N HIS A 138 -20.27 -1.38 1.19
CA HIS A 138 -19.67 -0.22 1.84
C HIS A 138 -18.15 -0.11 1.63
N GLU A 139 -17.57 -0.95 0.76
CA GLU A 139 -16.16 -0.90 0.40
C GLU A 139 -16.02 -0.64 -1.10
N MET A 140 -15.85 -1.67 -1.94
CA MET A 140 -15.72 -1.52 -3.39
C MET A 140 -17.03 -1.75 -4.14
N GLY A 141 -17.98 -2.45 -3.50
CA GLY A 141 -19.36 -2.66 -3.95
C GLY A 141 -19.54 -3.22 -5.35
N GLU A 142 -18.54 -3.91 -5.87
CA GLU A 142 -18.54 -4.47 -7.22
C GLU A 142 -19.13 -5.89 -7.20
N ASN A 143 -19.69 -6.34 -8.31
CA ASN A 143 -20.04 -7.74 -8.49
C ASN A 143 -18.90 -8.46 -9.22
N LEU A 144 -18.47 -9.63 -8.74
CA LEU A 144 -17.33 -10.33 -9.34
C LEU A 144 -17.55 -10.68 -10.83
N VAL A 145 -18.77 -10.98 -11.25
CA VAL A 145 -19.09 -11.24 -12.66
C VAL A 145 -18.90 -9.98 -13.50
N ASN A 146 -19.39 -8.84 -13.01
CA ASN A 146 -19.24 -7.55 -13.68
C ASN A 146 -17.76 -7.14 -13.75
N LEU A 147 -17.02 -7.31 -12.66
CA LEU A 147 -15.59 -7.02 -12.58
C LEU A 147 -14.78 -7.81 -13.60
N LEU A 148 -15.02 -9.12 -13.69
CA LEU A 148 -14.36 -9.97 -14.68
C LEU A 148 -14.72 -9.53 -16.11
N GLY A 149 -15.96 -9.12 -16.35
CA GLY A 149 -16.37 -8.49 -17.61
C GLY A 149 -15.56 -7.24 -17.93
N LYS A 150 -15.44 -6.31 -16.97
CA LYS A 150 -14.64 -5.08 -17.09
C LYS A 150 -13.18 -5.37 -17.42
N LEU A 151 -12.56 -6.32 -16.70
CA LEU A 151 -11.17 -6.70 -16.91
C LEU A 151 -10.93 -7.36 -18.29
N ARG A 152 -11.87 -8.19 -18.77
CA ARG A 152 -11.77 -8.81 -20.12
C ARG A 152 -11.93 -7.80 -21.26
N GLN A 153 -12.73 -6.75 -21.06
CA GLN A 153 -12.94 -5.68 -22.04
C GLN A 153 -11.78 -4.67 -22.08
N ASN A 154 -10.97 -4.60 -21.01
CA ASN A 154 -9.80 -3.74 -20.97
C ASN A 154 -8.58 -4.45 -21.60
N GLU A 155 -8.13 -3.95 -22.76
CA GLU A 155 -7.00 -4.54 -23.49
C GLU A 155 -5.72 -4.60 -22.66
N SER A 156 -5.42 -3.55 -21.88
CA SER A 156 -4.22 -3.50 -21.05
C SER A 156 -4.23 -4.60 -19.98
N TYR A 157 -5.36 -4.78 -19.28
CA TYR A 157 -5.48 -5.87 -18.31
C TYR A 157 -5.44 -7.22 -18.99
N ARG A 158 -6.17 -7.43 -20.09
CA ARG A 158 -6.14 -8.69 -20.84
C ARG A 158 -4.71 -9.12 -21.20
N LEU A 159 -3.90 -8.19 -21.69
CA LEU A 159 -2.48 -8.45 -22.01
C LEU A 159 -1.65 -8.76 -20.76
N GLN A 160 -1.88 -8.09 -19.64
CA GLN A 160 -1.16 -8.38 -18.39
C GLN A 160 -1.58 -9.72 -17.77
N PHE A 161 -2.85 -10.12 -17.88
CA PHE A 161 -3.30 -11.45 -17.47
C PHE A 161 -2.74 -12.54 -18.39
N LEU A 162 -2.68 -12.30 -19.70
CA LEU A 162 -1.99 -13.16 -20.65
C LEU A 162 -0.51 -13.33 -20.28
N ASP A 163 0.16 -12.24 -19.92
CA ASP A 163 1.56 -12.24 -19.48
C ASP A 163 1.77 -13.05 -18.20
N ALA A 164 0.90 -12.84 -17.20
CA ALA A 164 1.05 -13.43 -15.87
C ALA A 164 0.60 -14.91 -15.79
N PHE A 165 -0.35 -15.32 -16.64
CA PHE A 165 -1.01 -16.62 -16.55
C PHE A 165 -1.05 -17.42 -17.85
N ALA A 166 -0.43 -16.93 -18.92
CA ALA A 166 -0.50 -17.51 -20.26
C ALA A 166 -1.94 -17.73 -20.76
N ASN A 167 -2.88 -16.91 -20.27
CA ASN A 167 -4.30 -17.00 -20.60
C ASN A 167 -4.92 -15.59 -20.53
N ASP A 168 -5.53 -15.17 -21.62
CA ASP A 168 -6.14 -13.85 -21.77
C ASP A 168 -7.62 -13.82 -21.36
N ASN A 169 -8.25 -14.98 -21.12
CA ASN A 169 -9.58 -15.07 -20.52
C ASN A 169 -9.50 -14.95 -18.99
N VAL A 170 -9.51 -13.70 -18.52
CA VAL A 170 -9.43 -13.36 -17.08
C VAL A 170 -10.48 -14.12 -16.27
N SER A 171 -10.05 -14.88 -15.27
CA SER A 171 -10.90 -15.64 -14.34
C SER A 171 -10.81 -15.11 -12.92
N SER A 172 -11.76 -15.49 -12.06
CA SER A 172 -11.75 -15.17 -10.63
C SER A 172 -10.46 -15.64 -9.97
N ASP A 173 -10.03 -16.86 -10.25
CA ASP A 173 -8.87 -17.47 -9.62
C ASP A 173 -7.58 -16.73 -9.97
N GLN A 174 -7.44 -16.27 -11.22
CA GLN A 174 -6.31 -15.47 -11.65
C GLN A 174 -6.30 -14.07 -11.00
N LEU A 175 -7.46 -13.42 -10.92
CA LEU A 175 -7.60 -12.12 -10.26
C LEU A 175 -7.21 -12.21 -8.78
N LEU A 176 -7.78 -13.19 -8.08
CA LEU A 176 -7.54 -13.42 -6.66
C LEU A 176 -6.09 -13.83 -6.38
N GLN A 177 -5.51 -14.72 -7.20
CA GLN A 177 -4.12 -15.10 -7.10
C GLN A 177 -3.18 -13.92 -7.38
N ALA A 178 -3.47 -13.06 -8.37
CA ALA A 178 -2.63 -11.89 -8.64
C ALA A 178 -2.58 -10.97 -7.40
N LEU A 179 -3.74 -10.65 -6.82
CA LEU A 179 -3.82 -9.84 -5.60
C LEU A 179 -3.05 -10.47 -4.43
N SER A 180 -3.24 -11.77 -4.19
CA SER A 180 -2.54 -12.45 -3.09
C SER A 180 -1.03 -12.50 -3.31
N GLN A 181 -0.56 -12.71 -4.54
CA GLN A 181 0.87 -12.70 -4.88
C GLN A 181 1.55 -11.40 -4.46
N PHE A 182 0.91 -10.25 -4.72
CA PHE A 182 1.43 -8.97 -4.26
C PHE A 182 1.37 -8.83 -2.74
N MET A 183 0.22 -9.12 -2.13
CA MET A 183 0.03 -9.04 -0.67
C MET A 183 1.00 -9.94 0.12
N LEU A 184 1.38 -11.10 -0.43
CA LEU A 184 2.38 -12.01 0.16
C LEU A 184 3.77 -11.39 0.21
N THR A 185 4.11 -10.48 -0.70
CA THR A 185 5.41 -9.80 -0.70
C THR A 185 5.56 -8.76 0.41
N MET A 186 4.45 -8.30 1.00
CA MET A 186 4.43 -7.29 2.07
C MET A 186 4.95 -7.88 3.39
N VAL A 187 6.27 -8.09 3.46
CA VAL A 187 6.96 -8.65 4.62
C VAL A 187 7.63 -7.53 5.41
N SER A 188 7.24 -7.38 6.68
CA SER A 188 7.86 -6.52 7.68
C SER A 188 8.66 -7.37 8.67
N ALA A 189 9.98 -7.26 8.58
CA ALA A 189 10.92 -8.07 9.35
C ALA A 189 12.28 -7.39 9.57
N THR A 190 12.37 -6.07 9.37
CA THR A 190 13.59 -5.27 9.52
C THR A 190 13.46 -4.15 10.55
N SER A 191 12.49 -4.26 11.46
CA SER A 191 12.31 -3.32 12.57
C SER A 191 13.53 -3.29 13.49
N ARG A 192 13.62 -2.28 14.37
CA ARG A 192 14.73 -2.22 15.34
C ARG A 192 14.70 -3.44 16.29
N TYR A 193 13.51 -3.93 16.64
CA TYR A 193 13.38 -5.17 17.39
C TYR A 193 13.90 -6.39 16.62
N ASP A 194 13.62 -6.49 15.32
CA ASP A 194 14.16 -7.57 14.48
C ASP A 194 15.70 -7.54 14.45
N GLN A 195 16.30 -6.35 14.36
CA GLN A 195 17.76 -6.18 14.40
C GLN A 195 18.35 -6.57 15.75
N PHE A 196 17.65 -6.26 16.86
CA PHE A 196 18.02 -6.68 18.21
C PHE A 196 17.99 -8.22 18.36
N VAL A 197 16.90 -8.88 17.97
CA VAL A 197 16.76 -10.35 18.06
C VAL A 197 17.72 -11.06 17.10
N GLY A 198 17.94 -10.50 15.91
CA GLY A 198 18.90 -11.01 14.93
C GLY A 198 20.38 -10.78 15.28
N GLN A 199 20.68 -10.19 16.45
CA GLN A 199 22.03 -9.87 16.93
C GLN A 199 22.83 -8.95 15.99
N GLN A 200 22.16 -8.11 15.21
CA GLN A 200 22.77 -7.20 14.24
C GLN A 200 23.31 -5.90 14.89
N GLN A 201 23.95 -6.01 16.06
CA GLN A 201 24.62 -4.93 16.81
C GLN A 201 23.73 -3.76 17.26
N GLN A 202 22.40 -3.86 17.18
CA GLN A 202 21.46 -2.90 17.75
C GLN A 202 21.03 -3.35 19.16
N THR A 203 21.11 -2.44 20.12
CA THR A 203 20.64 -2.66 21.49
C THR A 203 19.37 -1.85 21.75
N LEU A 204 18.45 -2.43 22.51
CA LEU A 204 17.33 -1.68 23.06
C LEU A 204 17.82 -0.71 24.13
N THR A 205 17.19 0.45 24.24
CA THR A 205 17.45 1.36 25.37
C THR A 205 16.99 0.71 26.68
N GLN A 206 17.43 1.27 27.83
CA GLN A 206 17.03 0.72 29.13
C GLN A 206 15.50 0.74 29.31
N ASP A 207 14.82 1.77 28.82
CA ASP A 207 13.37 1.92 28.93
C ASP A 207 12.63 0.98 27.97
N GLU A 208 13.15 0.76 26.77
CA GLU A 208 12.63 -0.26 25.85
C GLU A 208 12.81 -1.67 26.40
N GLN A 209 13.93 -1.96 27.08
CA GLN A 209 14.17 -3.25 27.72
C GLN A 209 13.22 -3.49 28.90
N LYS A 210 12.94 -2.45 29.70
CA LYS A 210 11.86 -2.49 30.71
C LYS A 210 10.51 -2.72 30.03
N GLY A 211 10.24 -2.07 28.90
CA GLY A 211 9.03 -2.24 28.10
C GLY A 211 8.85 -3.67 27.61
N LEU A 212 9.90 -4.26 27.03
CA LEU A 212 9.91 -5.66 26.63
C LEU A 212 9.64 -6.59 27.83
N THR A 213 10.21 -6.29 29.00
CA THR A 213 9.97 -7.09 30.21
C THR A 213 8.50 -7.06 30.63
N VAL A 214 7.88 -5.87 30.63
CA VAL A 214 6.44 -5.71 30.92
C VAL A 214 5.60 -6.42 29.84
N PHE A 215 6.00 -6.31 28.58
CA PHE A 215 5.33 -6.94 27.45
C PHE A 215 5.29 -8.46 27.59
N GLU A 216 6.46 -9.09 27.84
CA GLU A 216 6.58 -10.53 28.06
C GLU A 216 5.73 -11.02 29.24
N GLN A 217 5.67 -10.23 30.31
CA GLN A 217 4.91 -10.60 31.51
C GLN A 217 3.39 -10.42 31.37
N LYS A 218 2.94 -9.43 30.59
CA LYS A 218 1.53 -8.97 30.63
C LYS A 218 0.78 -9.06 29.31
N CYS A 219 1.48 -9.06 28.17
CA CYS A 219 0.86 -8.95 26.84
C CYS A 219 1.10 -10.19 25.98
N HIS A 220 2.24 -10.88 26.16
CA HIS A 220 2.71 -12.01 25.35
C HIS A 220 1.70 -13.16 25.23
N SER A 221 0.87 -13.39 26.26
CA SER A 221 -0.11 -14.48 26.26
C SER A 221 -1.16 -14.42 25.13
N CYS A 222 -1.38 -13.23 24.56
CA CYS A 222 -2.18 -13.02 23.34
C CYS A 222 -1.29 -12.52 22.19
N HIS A 223 -0.35 -11.63 22.48
CA HIS A 223 0.55 -11.02 21.50
C HIS A 223 1.93 -11.69 21.47
N GLY A 224 1.94 -13.02 21.35
CA GLY A 224 3.17 -13.81 21.42
C GLY A 224 3.88 -14.02 20.08
N GLY A 225 5.05 -14.66 20.16
CA GLY A 225 5.78 -15.15 18.99
C GLY A 225 6.34 -14.05 18.08
N PHE A 226 6.89 -14.47 16.94
CA PHE A 226 7.59 -13.57 16.01
C PHE A 226 6.69 -12.52 15.35
N LEU A 227 5.36 -12.72 15.33
CA LEU A 227 4.40 -11.75 14.80
C LEU A 227 3.75 -10.89 15.89
N PHE A 228 4.04 -11.10 17.17
CA PHE A 228 3.33 -10.43 18.26
C PHE A 228 1.80 -10.64 18.20
N THR A 229 1.40 -11.86 17.88
CA THR A 229 0.01 -12.34 17.85
C THR A 229 0.00 -13.86 17.88
N ASP A 230 -0.98 -14.43 18.59
CA ASP A 230 -1.32 -15.85 18.55
C ASP A 230 -2.42 -16.19 17.52
N LEU A 231 -2.92 -15.18 16.79
CA LEU A 231 -4.01 -15.26 15.80
C LEU A 231 -5.33 -15.83 16.34
N SER A 232 -5.49 -15.89 17.65
CA SER A 232 -6.70 -16.37 18.30
C SER A 232 -7.84 -15.33 18.21
N LEU A 233 -9.06 -15.77 18.48
CA LEU A 233 -10.26 -14.93 18.49
C LEU A 233 -10.70 -14.72 19.94
N ARG A 234 -10.66 -13.48 20.43
CA ARG A 234 -10.84 -13.16 21.85
C ARG A 234 -11.73 -11.94 22.04
N ASN A 235 -12.44 -11.89 23.17
CA ASN A 235 -13.17 -10.71 23.60
C ASN A 235 -12.29 -9.96 24.62
N ASN A 236 -11.83 -8.76 24.24
CA ASN A 236 -10.96 -7.93 25.08
C ASN A 236 -11.73 -7.00 26.03
N GLY A 237 -13.04 -7.18 26.17
CA GLY A 237 -13.91 -6.42 27.07
C GLY A 237 -14.19 -5.00 26.60
N LEU A 238 -14.05 -4.69 25.31
CA LEU A 238 -14.51 -3.40 24.78
C LEU A 238 -16.01 -3.20 25.03
N ARG A 239 -16.39 -1.99 25.44
CA ARG A 239 -17.80 -1.60 25.50
C ARG A 239 -18.38 -1.60 24.08
N ALA A 240 -19.44 -2.37 23.82
CA ALA A 240 -20.09 -2.34 22.52
C ALA A 240 -20.71 -0.96 22.25
N PHE A 241 -20.20 -0.24 21.24
CA PHE A 241 -20.81 0.99 20.72
C PHE A 241 -21.87 0.67 19.67
N ASN A 242 -21.56 -0.22 18.74
CA ASN A 242 -22.51 -0.78 17.79
C ASN A 242 -22.93 -2.18 18.26
N ARG A 243 -24.18 -2.35 18.69
CA ARG A 243 -24.68 -3.66 19.14
C ARG A 243 -24.86 -4.67 18.00
N ALA A 244 -24.85 -4.21 16.75
CA ALA A 244 -24.91 -5.08 15.58
C ALA A 244 -23.56 -5.74 15.27
N ASP A 245 -22.44 -5.14 15.70
CA ASP A 245 -21.13 -5.77 15.56
C ASP A 245 -20.91 -6.78 16.70
N ILE A 246 -21.33 -8.02 16.44
CA ILE A 246 -21.23 -9.14 17.38
C ILE A 246 -19.95 -9.98 17.18
N GLY A 247 -19.01 -9.52 16.34
CA GLY A 247 -17.76 -10.21 16.04
C GLY A 247 -17.99 -11.61 15.46
N LEU A 248 -17.17 -12.58 15.88
CA LEU A 248 -17.19 -13.97 15.41
C LEU A 248 -18.57 -14.64 15.42
N GLU A 249 -19.47 -14.26 16.32
CA GLU A 249 -20.84 -14.79 16.37
C GLU A 249 -21.60 -14.58 15.05
N LYS A 250 -21.31 -13.50 14.29
CA LYS A 250 -21.92 -13.25 12.98
C LYS A 250 -21.71 -14.43 12.01
N ILE A 251 -20.58 -15.13 12.15
CA ILE A 251 -20.21 -16.29 11.34
C ILE A 251 -20.64 -17.59 12.02
N THR A 252 -20.32 -17.78 13.31
CA THR A 252 -20.53 -19.07 13.98
C THR A 252 -21.96 -19.30 14.45
N GLN A 253 -22.74 -18.22 14.59
CA GLN A 253 -24.10 -18.21 15.17
C GLN A 253 -24.14 -18.75 16.61
N LYS A 254 -23.00 -18.74 17.31
CA LYS A 254 -22.89 -19.19 18.70
C LYS A 254 -22.74 -17.99 19.63
N THR A 255 -23.64 -17.86 20.60
CA THR A 255 -23.58 -16.78 21.60
C THR A 255 -22.30 -16.80 22.44
N SER A 256 -21.65 -17.96 22.57
CA SER A 256 -20.35 -18.10 23.25
C SER A 256 -19.19 -17.41 22.50
N ASP A 257 -19.39 -17.03 21.24
CA ASP A 257 -18.41 -16.34 20.39
C ASP A 257 -18.68 -14.84 20.24
N ARG A 258 -19.71 -14.34 20.91
CA ARG A 258 -20.09 -12.93 20.89
C ARG A 258 -18.92 -12.03 21.26
N TYR A 259 -18.68 -11.00 20.44
CA TYR A 259 -17.63 -9.99 20.59
C TYR A 259 -16.20 -10.54 20.60
N LYS A 260 -15.98 -11.74 20.06
CA LYS A 260 -14.62 -12.22 19.80
C LYS A 260 -14.12 -11.69 18.47
N PHE A 261 -12.92 -11.13 18.50
CA PHE A 261 -12.18 -10.64 17.34
C PHE A 261 -10.77 -11.18 17.34
N LYS A 262 -10.15 -11.23 16.17
CA LYS A 262 -8.78 -11.67 15.97
C LYS A 262 -7.82 -10.76 16.72
N VAL A 263 -6.91 -11.37 17.48
CA VAL A 263 -5.79 -10.68 18.09
C VAL A 263 -4.86 -10.19 16.96
N PRO A 264 -4.73 -8.86 16.72
CA PRO A 264 -3.89 -8.37 15.65
C PRO A 264 -2.41 -8.51 15.98
N SER A 265 -1.56 -8.59 14.94
CA SER A 265 -0.11 -8.42 15.09
C SER A 265 0.20 -7.02 15.62
N LEU A 266 1.15 -6.92 16.56
CA LEU A 266 1.65 -5.62 17.03
C LEU A 266 2.86 -5.08 16.23
N ARG A 267 3.28 -5.78 15.16
CA ARG A 267 4.27 -5.21 14.24
C ARG A 267 3.72 -3.90 13.67
N ASN A 268 4.55 -2.86 13.58
CA ASN A 268 4.14 -1.53 13.12
C ASN A 268 2.99 -0.87 13.91
N VAL A 269 2.68 -1.32 15.14
CA VAL A 269 1.53 -0.78 15.91
C VAL A 269 1.63 0.72 16.19
N ALA A 270 2.84 1.28 16.27
CA ALA A 270 3.05 2.71 16.50
C ALA A 270 2.62 3.61 15.33
N VAL A 271 2.36 3.04 14.14
CA VAL A 271 2.01 3.79 12.91
C VAL A 271 0.67 3.36 12.29
N THR A 272 -0.14 2.60 13.02
CA THR A 272 -1.43 2.04 12.55
C THR A 272 -2.62 2.58 13.33
N ALA A 273 -2.47 3.73 13.99
CA ALA A 273 -3.59 4.42 14.62
C ALA A 273 -4.65 4.84 13.57
N PRO A 274 -5.94 4.77 13.92
CA PRO A 274 -6.48 4.46 15.24
C PRO A 274 -6.66 2.95 15.51
N TYR A 275 -6.93 2.58 16.77
CA TYR A 275 -6.85 1.21 17.27
C TYR A 275 -8.21 0.58 17.59
N MET A 276 -8.20 -0.76 17.68
CA MET A 276 -9.36 -1.66 17.86
C MET A 276 -10.16 -1.89 16.57
N HIS A 277 -11.03 -2.90 16.58
CA HIS A 277 -11.88 -3.24 15.42
C HIS A 277 -12.74 -2.08 14.94
N ASP A 278 -13.08 -1.15 15.83
CA ASP A 278 -13.88 0.02 15.51
C ASP A 278 -13.10 1.33 15.58
N GLY A 279 -11.76 1.30 15.64
CA GLY A 279 -10.90 2.48 15.55
C GLY A 279 -11.11 3.54 16.64
N ARG A 280 -11.69 3.17 17.79
CA ARG A 280 -12.15 4.16 18.80
C ARG A 280 -11.03 4.86 19.57
N PHE A 281 -9.82 4.32 19.56
CA PHE A 281 -8.68 4.86 20.31
C PHE A 281 -7.68 5.47 19.34
N GLY A 282 -7.35 6.75 19.52
CA GLY A 282 -6.37 7.46 18.72
C GLY A 282 -4.93 7.21 19.15
N THR A 283 -4.70 6.76 20.39
CA THR A 283 -3.33 6.58 20.93
C THR A 283 -3.13 5.22 21.60
N LEU A 284 -1.86 4.80 21.71
CA LEU A 284 -1.50 3.59 22.44
C LEU A 284 -1.76 3.75 23.95
N GLU A 285 -1.66 4.97 24.48
CA GLU A 285 -2.04 5.29 25.85
C GLU A 285 -3.50 4.94 26.12
N GLU A 286 -4.43 5.33 25.25
CA GLU A 286 -5.86 4.99 25.38
C GLU A 286 -6.10 3.48 25.30
N VAL A 287 -5.34 2.77 24.45
CA VAL A 287 -5.37 1.30 24.40
C VAL A 287 -4.93 0.69 25.74
N LEU A 288 -3.83 1.18 26.31
CA LEU A 288 -3.32 0.69 27.59
C LEU A 288 -4.22 1.07 28.76
N ASP A 289 -4.90 2.22 28.69
CA ASP A 289 -5.95 2.65 29.63
C ASP A 289 -7.16 1.71 29.57
N HIS A 290 -7.59 1.32 28.37
CA HIS A 290 -8.64 0.31 28.20
C HIS A 290 -8.28 -1.00 28.90
N TYR A 291 -7.09 -1.55 28.64
CA TYR A 291 -6.66 -2.79 29.29
C TYR A 291 -6.49 -2.63 30.80
N SER A 292 -6.07 -1.45 31.30
CA SER A 292 -5.89 -1.23 32.73
C SER A 292 -7.21 -1.08 33.49
N ASP A 293 -8.13 -0.27 32.96
CA ASP A 293 -9.26 0.27 33.72
C ASP A 293 -10.58 0.24 32.92
N GLY A 294 -10.54 0.07 31.59
CA GLY A 294 -11.71 0.14 30.70
C GLY A 294 -12.34 -1.21 30.32
N VAL A 295 -11.75 -2.34 30.71
CA VAL A 295 -12.29 -3.68 30.41
C VAL A 295 -13.68 -3.84 31.03
N VAL A 296 -14.66 -4.22 30.21
CA VAL A 296 -16.04 -4.50 30.61
C VAL A 296 -16.25 -6.00 30.77
N LYS A 297 -16.77 -6.40 31.93
CA LYS A 297 -17.16 -7.79 32.20
C LYS A 297 -18.33 -8.20 31.31
N SER A 298 -18.22 -9.36 30.67
CA SER A 298 -19.29 -9.98 29.89
C SER A 298 -19.19 -11.51 29.97
N ALA A 299 -20.22 -12.22 29.48
CA ALA A 299 -20.25 -13.69 29.51
C ALA A 299 -19.16 -14.34 28.64
N THR A 300 -18.68 -13.64 27.61
CA THR A 300 -17.67 -14.13 26.66
C THR A 300 -16.31 -13.48 26.84
N LEU A 301 -16.13 -12.64 27.87
CA LEU A 301 -14.86 -11.97 28.18
C LEU A 301 -13.73 -13.01 28.29
N ASP A 302 -12.57 -12.71 27.71
CA ASP A 302 -11.42 -13.59 27.81
C ASP A 302 -11.03 -13.82 29.29
N PRO A 303 -10.91 -15.08 29.75
CA PRO A 303 -10.58 -15.39 31.14
C PRO A 303 -9.28 -14.74 31.64
N LEU A 304 -8.30 -14.49 30.77
CA LEU A 304 -7.05 -13.83 31.13
C LEU A 304 -7.27 -12.40 31.64
N LEU A 305 -8.34 -11.74 31.19
CA LEU A 305 -8.73 -10.39 31.63
C LEU A 305 -9.56 -10.39 32.92
N THR A 306 -9.76 -11.55 33.54
CA THR A 306 -10.39 -11.70 34.86
C THR A 306 -9.49 -12.43 35.86
N ALA A 307 -8.25 -12.73 35.43
CA ALA A 307 -7.34 -13.53 36.21
C ALA A 307 -7.08 -12.90 37.59
N ARG A 308 -6.97 -13.74 38.62
CA ARG A 308 -6.66 -13.33 40.01
C ARG A 308 -7.72 -12.40 40.63
N GLY A 309 -8.96 -12.47 40.16
CA GLY A 309 -10.10 -11.74 40.73
C GLY A 309 -10.10 -10.24 40.44
N LYS A 310 -9.25 -9.78 39.50
CA LYS A 310 -9.22 -8.38 39.04
C LYS A 310 -9.57 -8.32 37.56
N LEU A 311 -10.35 -7.32 37.20
CA LEU A 311 -10.74 -7.05 35.81
C LEU A 311 -9.62 -6.25 35.12
N GLY A 312 -9.20 -6.69 33.94
CA GLY A 312 -8.14 -6.04 33.16
C GLY A 312 -6.70 -6.41 33.56
N ILE A 313 -5.75 -5.71 32.94
CA ILE A 313 -4.31 -5.86 33.10
C ILE A 313 -3.77 -4.59 33.76
N ARG A 314 -3.52 -4.62 35.06
CA ARG A 314 -3.06 -3.44 35.80
C ARG A 314 -1.69 -2.97 35.33
N LEU A 315 -1.60 -1.73 34.87
CA LEU A 315 -0.36 -1.06 34.46
C LEU A 315 -0.18 0.25 35.23
N SER A 316 1.01 0.44 35.80
CA SER A 316 1.43 1.75 36.31
C SER A 316 1.71 2.73 35.17
N ALA A 317 1.73 4.03 35.45
CA ALA A 317 2.08 5.05 34.46
C ALA A 317 3.46 4.81 33.83
N ALA A 318 4.45 4.41 34.63
CA ALA A 318 5.79 4.08 34.15
C ALA A 318 5.78 2.84 33.23
N GLU A 319 5.03 1.80 33.58
CA GLU A 319 4.89 0.60 32.72
C GLU A 319 4.24 0.94 31.38
N LYS A 320 3.22 1.81 31.35
CA LYS A 320 2.60 2.25 30.11
C LYS A 320 3.61 2.94 29.19
N GLN A 321 4.39 3.87 29.74
CA GLN A 321 5.42 4.58 28.98
C GLN A 321 6.51 3.64 28.45
N HIS A 322 7.02 2.73 29.29
CA HIS A 322 8.01 1.73 28.84
C HIS A 322 7.44 0.82 27.74
N LEU A 323 6.18 0.36 27.87
CA LEU A 323 5.51 -0.43 26.84
C LEU A 323 5.43 0.32 25.51
N ILE A 324 5.03 1.59 25.52
CA ILE A 324 4.94 2.40 24.30
C ILE A 324 6.32 2.53 23.62
N GLN A 325 7.37 2.78 24.39
CA GLN A 325 8.74 2.82 23.85
C GLN A 325 9.15 1.48 23.22
N PHE A 326 8.82 0.36 23.88
CA PHE A 326 9.04 -0.97 23.32
C PHE A 326 8.24 -1.21 22.04
N LEU A 327 6.94 -0.89 22.02
CA LEU A 327 6.08 -1.05 20.83
C LEU A 327 6.57 -0.19 19.65
N GLY A 328 7.15 0.97 19.92
CA GLY A 328 7.83 1.80 18.91
C GLY A 328 8.95 1.07 18.18
N THR A 329 9.65 0.14 18.87
CA THR A 329 10.75 -0.65 18.28
C THR A 329 10.28 -1.66 17.24
N LEU A 330 8.97 -1.98 17.22
CA LEU A 330 8.33 -2.90 16.28
C LEU A 330 8.00 -2.23 14.94
N THR A 331 8.32 -0.94 14.77
CA THR A 331 8.11 -0.19 13.53
C THR A 331 9.24 -0.47 12.55
N ASP A 332 8.87 -0.95 11.36
CA ASP A 332 9.78 -1.26 10.27
C ASP A 332 9.79 -0.12 9.25
N LYS A 333 10.75 0.79 9.40
CA LYS A 333 10.86 1.97 8.54
C LYS A 333 11.09 1.63 7.06
N GLN A 334 11.72 0.48 6.76
CA GLN A 334 11.94 0.06 5.38
C GLN A 334 10.63 -0.40 4.75
N PHE A 335 9.80 -1.13 5.49
CA PHE A 335 8.47 -1.56 5.05
C PHE A 335 7.59 -0.37 4.62
N LEU A 336 7.59 0.71 5.41
CA LEU A 336 6.77 1.91 5.19
C LEU A 336 7.14 2.72 3.94
N THR A 337 8.34 2.53 3.40
CA THR A 337 8.85 3.31 2.26
C THR A 337 9.40 2.45 1.12
N ASN A 338 9.25 1.13 1.20
CA ASN A 338 9.77 0.21 0.20
C ASN A 338 9.13 0.46 -1.18
N PRO A 339 9.90 0.86 -2.20
CA PRO A 339 9.38 1.09 -3.55
C PRO A 339 8.81 -0.18 -4.21
N ALA A 340 9.10 -1.38 -3.69
CA ALA A 340 8.48 -2.61 -4.14
C ALA A 340 6.99 -2.71 -3.80
N PHE A 341 6.55 -1.99 -2.75
CA PHE A 341 5.15 -2.01 -2.30
C PHE A 341 4.39 -0.74 -2.61
N SER A 342 5.05 0.34 -3.01
CA SER A 342 4.42 1.63 -3.29
C SER A 342 3.45 1.57 -4.47
N GLU A 343 2.69 2.64 -4.72
CA GLU A 343 2.04 2.77 -6.01
C GLU A 343 3.11 2.71 -7.13
N PRO A 344 2.92 1.89 -8.19
CA PRO A 344 3.89 1.82 -9.26
C PRO A 344 4.03 3.17 -9.96
N GLU A 345 5.26 3.70 -10.07
CA GLU A 345 5.54 5.03 -10.66
C GLU A 345 5.01 5.19 -12.09
N THR A 346 4.86 4.07 -12.81
CA THR A 346 4.27 4.03 -14.14
C THR A 346 2.75 4.27 -14.16
N ASP A 347 2.05 4.13 -13.03
CA ASP A 347 0.59 4.31 -12.92
C ASP A 347 0.15 5.73 -12.55
N ALA A 348 0.98 6.62 -11.99
CA ALA A 348 0.66 8.05 -12.07
C ALA A 348 0.61 8.51 -13.54
N MET A 349 1.46 7.90 -14.38
CA MET A 349 1.52 8.06 -15.83
C MET A 349 0.51 7.17 -16.61
N TYR A 350 -0.20 6.24 -15.94
CA TYR A 350 -1.20 5.33 -16.54
C TYR A 350 -2.64 5.57 -16.07
N ARG A 351 -2.85 6.08 -14.84
CA ARG A 351 -4.10 6.72 -14.38
C ARG A 351 -4.39 7.98 -15.19
N GLN A 352 -3.36 8.66 -15.69
CA GLN A 352 -3.48 9.70 -16.72
C GLN A 352 -3.75 9.15 -18.14
N ARG A 353 -3.82 7.83 -18.34
CA ARG A 353 -4.14 7.19 -19.64
C ARG A 353 -5.52 6.52 -19.68
N ILE A 354 -6.33 6.73 -18.65
CA ILE A 354 -7.74 6.30 -18.56
C ILE A 354 -8.48 7.52 -17.98
N ASP A 355 -8.91 8.54 -18.71
CA ASP A 355 -9.58 8.59 -20.01
C ASP A 355 -8.80 9.41 -21.04
N PHE A 356 -8.54 8.85 -22.22
CA PHE A 356 -8.47 9.53 -23.54
C PHE A 356 -7.68 8.61 -24.48
N PRO A 357 -8.23 8.19 -25.64
CA PRO A 357 -7.51 7.35 -26.58
C PRO A 357 -6.32 8.13 -27.18
N VAL A 358 -5.11 7.81 -26.73
CA VAL A 358 -3.83 8.34 -27.27
C VAL A 358 -3.62 7.97 -28.75
N ALA A 359 -4.43 7.05 -29.29
CA ALA A 359 -4.45 6.73 -30.72
C ALA A 359 -5.03 7.86 -31.60
N THR A 360 -5.76 8.84 -31.04
CA THR A 360 -6.46 9.91 -31.77
C THR A 360 -5.78 11.29 -31.73
N ILE A 361 -4.60 11.41 -31.11
CA ILE A 361 -3.97 12.71 -30.78
C ILE A 361 -2.67 12.93 -31.58
N ARG A 362 -2.33 12.10 -32.58
CA ARG A 362 -1.21 12.47 -33.46
C ARG A 362 -1.69 13.56 -34.43
N PRO A 363 -1.19 14.81 -34.34
CA PRO A 363 -1.60 15.82 -35.30
C PRO A 363 -0.93 15.50 -36.64
N GLU A 364 -1.69 15.62 -37.73
CA GLU A 364 -1.14 15.54 -39.09
C GLU A 364 -0.25 16.76 -39.42
N VAL A 365 -0.41 17.85 -38.65
CA VAL A 365 0.31 19.12 -38.78
C VAL A 365 1.02 19.48 -37.47
N PRO A 366 2.31 19.86 -37.47
CA PRO A 366 3.04 20.19 -36.23
C PRO A 366 2.44 21.36 -35.46
N VAL A 367 2.20 21.18 -34.15
CA VAL A 367 1.84 22.28 -33.23
C VAL A 367 3.12 22.98 -32.76
N GLN A 368 3.16 24.31 -32.82
CA GLN A 368 4.31 25.08 -32.35
C GLN A 368 4.31 25.18 -30.82
N LEU A 369 5.20 24.42 -30.18
CA LEU A 369 5.33 24.36 -28.72
C LEU A 369 6.73 24.83 -28.23
N GLN A 370 7.61 25.25 -29.14
CA GLN A 370 8.99 25.63 -28.84
C GLN A 370 9.10 26.69 -27.73
N PRO A 371 8.31 27.80 -27.73
CA PRO A 371 8.38 28.79 -26.66
C PRO A 371 8.05 28.20 -25.28
N LEU A 372 6.99 27.37 -25.22
CA LEU A 372 6.56 26.69 -24.00
C LEU A 372 7.63 25.72 -23.48
N MET A 373 8.24 24.92 -24.36
CA MET A 373 9.28 23.98 -23.97
C MET A 373 10.56 24.68 -23.52
N GLN A 374 10.93 25.78 -24.18
CA GLN A 374 12.07 26.59 -23.76
C GLN A 374 11.84 27.20 -22.36
N ARG A 375 10.61 27.61 -22.05
CA ARG A 375 10.26 28.11 -20.71
C ARG A 375 10.38 27.06 -19.63
N LEU A 376 9.90 25.84 -19.90
CA LEU A 376 9.99 24.72 -18.96
C LEU A 376 11.45 24.33 -18.69
N ALA A 377 12.31 24.35 -19.72
CA ALA A 377 13.74 24.13 -19.54
C ALA A 377 14.40 25.21 -18.66
N GLN A 378 14.05 26.48 -18.87
CA GLN A 378 14.53 27.59 -18.03
C GLN A 378 14.07 27.46 -16.58
N LEU A 379 12.82 27.06 -16.34
CA LEU A 379 12.29 26.79 -15.00
C LEU A 379 13.04 25.63 -14.33
N GLN A 380 13.40 24.60 -15.08
CA GLN A 380 14.14 23.46 -14.57
C GLN A 380 15.55 23.86 -14.11
N THR A 381 16.24 24.71 -14.88
CA THR A 381 17.52 25.28 -14.47
C THR A 381 17.38 26.15 -13.22
N ALA A 382 16.41 27.06 -13.18
CA ALA A 382 16.18 27.92 -12.00
C ALA A 382 15.83 27.11 -10.74
N ALA A 383 15.12 25.99 -10.89
CA ALA A 383 14.81 25.06 -9.81
C ALA A 383 16.04 24.32 -9.27
N GLN A 384 16.98 23.95 -10.15
CA GLN A 384 18.26 23.34 -9.76
C GLN A 384 19.15 24.33 -9.00
N ASP A 385 19.14 25.60 -9.44
CA ASP A 385 19.89 26.69 -8.81
C ASP A 385 19.23 27.22 -7.51
N ALA A 386 18.04 26.70 -7.16
CA ALA A 386 17.22 27.16 -6.02
C ALA A 386 16.88 28.67 -6.06
N ASP A 387 16.76 29.25 -7.27
CA ASP A 387 16.54 30.67 -7.50
C ASP A 387 15.04 31.02 -7.46
N VAL A 388 14.53 31.27 -6.25
CA VAL A 388 13.11 31.50 -5.95
C VAL A 388 12.51 32.66 -6.76
N LEU A 389 13.26 33.75 -6.97
CA LEU A 389 12.79 34.94 -7.70
C LEU A 389 12.69 34.64 -9.19
N ARG A 390 13.73 34.00 -9.75
CA ARG A 390 13.74 33.60 -11.16
C ARG A 390 12.67 32.56 -11.47
N ILE A 391 12.35 31.66 -10.53
CA ILE A 391 11.22 30.71 -10.65
C ILE A 391 9.89 31.46 -10.76
N SER A 392 9.66 32.49 -9.94
CA SER A 392 8.44 33.31 -9.98
C SER A 392 8.29 34.07 -11.32
N ASP A 393 9.37 34.69 -11.80
CA ASP A 393 9.35 35.43 -13.07
C ASP A 393 9.10 34.49 -14.26
N LEU A 394 9.78 33.35 -14.29
CA LEU A 394 9.59 32.35 -15.33
C LEU A 394 8.22 31.68 -15.28
N ALA A 395 7.63 31.50 -14.09
CA ALA A 395 6.27 31.00 -13.93
C ALA A 395 5.23 32.00 -14.48
N THR A 396 5.45 33.30 -14.28
CA THR A 396 4.62 34.35 -14.89
C THR A 396 4.64 34.27 -16.41
N GLN A 397 5.83 34.14 -16.98
CA GLN A 397 5.99 34.03 -18.43
C GLN A 397 5.49 32.69 -18.99
N LEU A 398 5.57 31.60 -18.23
CA LEU A 398 4.97 30.31 -18.60
C LEU A 398 3.45 30.41 -18.81
N LYS A 399 2.75 31.19 -17.97
CA LYS A 399 1.31 31.39 -18.15
C LYS A 399 0.98 32.04 -19.50
N ILE A 400 1.80 33.02 -19.92
CA ILE A 400 1.66 33.69 -21.22
C ILE A 400 1.92 32.69 -22.34
N ASP A 401 3.02 31.92 -22.24
CA ASP A 401 3.41 30.96 -23.26
C ASP A 401 2.34 29.84 -23.42
N LEU A 402 1.65 29.46 -22.34
CA LEU A 402 0.52 28.51 -22.35
C LEU A 402 -0.72 29.06 -23.08
N GLU A 403 -0.95 30.36 -23.05
CA GLU A 403 -2.11 30.99 -23.72
C GLU A 403 -1.86 31.28 -25.20
N GLN A 404 -0.58 31.39 -25.60
CA GLN A 404 -0.18 31.70 -26.97
C GLN A 404 -0.02 30.46 -27.87
N VAL A 405 -0.17 29.25 -27.35
CA VAL A 405 -0.16 28.04 -28.18
C VAL A 405 -1.36 28.08 -29.13
N ASP A 406 -1.08 28.03 -30.43
CA ASP A 406 -2.11 27.96 -31.46
C ASP A 406 -2.81 26.59 -31.43
N VAL A 407 -4.07 26.60 -31.00
CA VAL A 407 -4.94 25.42 -30.91
C VAL A 407 -5.87 25.26 -32.10
N SER A 408 -5.77 26.13 -33.12
CA SER A 408 -6.67 26.11 -34.29
C SER A 408 -6.53 24.81 -35.10
N MET A 409 -5.31 24.29 -35.19
CA MET A 409 -4.97 23.06 -35.94
C MET A 409 -5.16 21.78 -35.11
N MET A 410 -5.57 21.88 -33.85
CA MET A 410 -5.87 20.74 -32.99
C MET A 410 -7.27 20.19 -33.31
N ASN A 411 -7.48 18.88 -33.27
CA ASN A 411 -8.81 18.30 -33.24
C ASN A 411 -9.48 18.52 -31.86
N GLU A 412 -10.76 18.15 -31.72
CA GLU A 412 -11.52 18.39 -30.49
C GLU A 412 -10.87 17.73 -29.25
N ALA A 413 -10.42 16.48 -29.38
CA ALA A 413 -9.74 15.76 -28.31
C ALA A 413 -8.38 16.40 -27.94
N GLN A 414 -7.61 16.85 -28.94
CA GLN A 414 -6.35 17.57 -28.74
C GLN A 414 -6.55 18.91 -28.04
N ARG A 415 -7.58 19.68 -28.42
CA ARG A 415 -7.92 20.95 -27.78
C ARG A 415 -8.34 20.74 -26.33
N GLN A 416 -9.16 19.73 -26.07
CA GLN A 416 -9.61 19.42 -24.72
C GLN A 416 -8.43 19.00 -23.84
N PHE A 417 -7.60 18.08 -24.32
CA PHE A 417 -6.37 17.66 -23.64
C PHE A 417 -5.46 18.86 -23.33
N TYR A 418 -5.15 19.69 -24.34
CA TYR A 418 -4.30 20.86 -24.15
C TYR A 418 -4.92 21.85 -23.14
N LYS A 419 -6.23 22.09 -23.21
CA LYS A 419 -6.96 22.96 -22.27
C LYS A 419 -6.88 22.45 -20.84
N GLU A 420 -7.06 21.16 -20.62
CA GLU A 420 -6.99 20.55 -19.27
C GLU A 420 -5.58 20.66 -18.69
N GLN A 421 -4.56 20.28 -19.46
CA GLN A 421 -3.17 20.36 -19.02
C GLN A 421 -2.74 21.82 -18.77
N SER A 422 -3.08 22.74 -19.68
CA SER A 422 -2.74 24.18 -19.56
C SER A 422 -3.47 24.89 -18.41
N VAL A 423 -4.73 24.56 -18.11
CA VAL A 423 -5.43 25.06 -16.91
C VAL A 423 -4.67 24.62 -15.65
N SER A 424 -4.32 23.35 -15.58
CA SER A 424 -3.65 22.79 -14.42
C SER A 424 -2.23 23.36 -14.24
N MET A 425 -1.47 23.52 -15.34
CA MET A 425 -0.14 24.15 -15.31
C MET A 425 -0.20 25.64 -14.95
N ARG A 426 -1.26 26.37 -15.33
CA ARG A 426 -1.45 27.76 -14.91
C ARG A 426 -1.72 27.88 -13.40
N LEU A 427 -2.43 26.92 -12.80
CA LEU A 427 -2.62 26.88 -11.36
C LEU A 427 -1.29 26.64 -10.63
N ASP A 428 -0.49 25.67 -11.08
CA ASP A 428 0.85 25.42 -10.50
C ASP A 428 1.74 26.67 -10.66
N ALA A 429 1.71 27.32 -11.83
CA ALA A 429 2.44 28.56 -12.06
C ALA A 429 1.97 29.69 -11.12
N ASP A 430 0.67 29.84 -10.88
CA ASP A 430 0.12 30.80 -9.92
C ASP A 430 0.58 30.53 -8.48
N HIS A 431 0.73 29.26 -8.11
CA HIS A 431 1.33 28.90 -6.83
C HIS A 431 2.81 29.27 -6.77
N LEU A 432 3.59 28.97 -7.82
CA LEU A 432 5.01 29.31 -7.89
C LEU A 432 5.30 30.81 -7.82
N ILE A 433 4.41 31.64 -8.38
CA ILE A 433 4.50 33.12 -8.30
C ILE A 433 4.30 33.63 -6.86
N ARG A 434 3.44 32.96 -6.08
CA ARG A 434 3.07 33.40 -4.73
C ARG A 434 4.01 32.87 -3.64
N ILE A 435 4.62 31.71 -3.85
CA ILE A 435 5.44 31.03 -2.85
C ILE A 435 6.87 31.60 -2.87
N LYS A 436 7.38 31.95 -1.68
CA LYS A 436 8.75 32.47 -1.47
C LYS A 436 9.73 31.46 -0.84
N GLU A 437 9.35 30.19 -0.81
CA GLU A 437 10.14 29.11 -0.21
C GLU A 437 10.40 27.99 -1.20
N ILE A 438 11.68 27.62 -1.37
CA ILE A 438 12.11 26.66 -2.39
C ILE A 438 11.59 25.24 -2.15
N LEU A 439 11.43 24.82 -0.89
CA LEU A 439 10.96 23.47 -0.56
C LEU A 439 9.51 23.25 -1.02
N HIS A 440 8.67 24.27 -0.84
CA HIS A 440 7.29 24.27 -1.29
C HIS A 440 7.20 24.46 -2.81
N GLN A 441 8.04 25.31 -3.42
CA GLN A 441 8.11 25.43 -4.89
C GLN A 441 8.46 24.09 -5.57
N LYS A 442 9.32 23.26 -4.98
CA LYS A 442 9.71 21.95 -5.55
C LYS A 442 8.54 20.99 -5.76
N GLN A 443 7.52 21.04 -4.90
CA GLN A 443 6.33 20.19 -5.03
C GLN A 443 5.47 20.59 -6.25
N HIS A 444 5.31 21.89 -6.49
CA HIS A 444 4.58 22.43 -7.64
C HIS A 444 5.39 22.28 -8.94
N LEU A 445 6.71 22.46 -8.88
CA LEU A 445 7.61 22.27 -10.03
C LEU A 445 7.60 20.83 -10.54
N ALA A 446 7.58 19.83 -9.65
CA ALA A 446 7.50 18.42 -10.04
C ALA A 446 6.22 18.15 -10.86
N THR A 447 5.08 18.61 -10.35
CA THR A 447 3.77 18.47 -11.00
C THR A 447 3.71 19.20 -12.35
N LEU A 448 4.28 20.41 -12.40
CA LEU A 448 4.33 21.24 -13.60
C LEU A 448 5.23 20.65 -14.69
N PHE A 449 6.40 20.09 -14.35
CA PHE A 449 7.28 19.45 -15.33
C PHE A 449 6.68 18.16 -15.90
N GLU A 450 5.97 17.38 -15.08
CA GLU A 450 5.26 16.19 -15.58
C GLU A 450 4.20 16.57 -16.62
N LYS A 451 3.38 17.60 -16.35
CA LYS A 451 2.39 18.10 -17.34
C LYS A 451 3.04 18.64 -18.61
N GLY A 452 4.18 19.35 -18.47
CA GLY A 452 4.98 19.80 -19.61
C GLY A 452 5.47 18.66 -20.50
N LYS A 453 5.93 17.55 -19.89
CA LYS A 453 6.29 16.32 -20.61
C LYS A 453 5.09 15.69 -21.32
N LEU A 454 3.90 15.70 -20.70
CA LEU A 454 2.68 15.18 -21.31
C LEU A 454 2.28 15.96 -22.56
N ILE A 455 2.32 17.30 -22.49
CA ILE A 455 2.08 18.17 -23.65
C ILE A 455 3.12 17.87 -24.75
N SER A 456 4.40 17.82 -24.41
CA SER A 456 5.48 17.52 -25.37
C SER A 456 5.30 16.15 -26.05
N PHE A 457 4.96 15.13 -25.27
CA PHE A 457 4.75 13.76 -25.75
C PHE A 457 3.50 13.64 -26.64
N ALA A 458 2.39 14.27 -26.24
CA ALA A 458 1.13 14.22 -26.98
C ALA A 458 1.24 14.85 -28.37
N PHE A 459 2.02 15.92 -28.51
CA PHE A 459 2.17 16.67 -29.77
C PHE A 459 3.44 16.33 -30.56
N LYS A 460 4.20 15.29 -30.15
CA LYS A 460 5.44 14.79 -30.79
C LYS A 460 6.36 15.89 -31.32
N LEU A 461 7.03 16.60 -30.42
CA LEU A 461 8.31 17.21 -30.78
C LEU A 461 9.38 16.12 -30.81
N ASN A 462 9.59 15.49 -31.98
CA ASN A 462 10.80 14.70 -32.19
C ASN A 462 11.75 15.45 -33.12
N LYS A 463 12.67 16.19 -32.52
CA LYS A 463 14.11 15.90 -32.60
C LYS A 463 14.80 16.47 -31.38
#